data_AF-A0A3M1IEL5-F1
#
_entry.id   AF-A0A3M1IEL5-F1
#
_cell.length_a   1.000
_cell.length_b   1.000
_cell.length_c   1.000
_cell.angle_alpha   90.00
_cell.angle_beta   90.00
_cell.angle_gamma   90.00
#
_symmetry.space_group_name_H-M   'P 1'
#
loop_
_entity.id
_entity.type
_entity.pdbx_description
1 polymer ?
#
loop_
_entity_poly.entity_id
_entity_poly.type
_entity_poly.pdbx_seq_one_letter_code
_entity_poly.pdbx_strand_id
1 'polypeptide(L)'
;MKKQIYPAFIFVFFTVSLFAKGATPSKLKAYPNPFSSAHETLTIEKTDGSAFSGSVKITVYDFNLKKLYQKEYAAPTSIRWNGFDDLGRRVRPGIYFIRVEEENTDSSYANQYLKVLVK
;
A
#
# COMPACT_ATOMS: atom_id res chain seq x y z
N MET A 1 -47.66 41.56 -25.98
CA MET A 1 -46.60 40.52 -26.07
C MET A 1 -45.56 40.80 -24.98
N LYS A 2 -45.44 39.95 -23.94
CA LYS A 2 -44.41 40.07 -22.90
C LYS A 2 -43.28 39.07 -23.22
N LYS A 3 -42.06 39.56 -23.45
CA LYS A 3 -40.87 38.71 -23.65
C LYS A 3 -40.33 38.30 -22.27
N GLN A 4 -40.29 37.00 -22.01
CA GLN A 4 -39.74 36.42 -20.80
C GLN A 4 -38.29 36.00 -21.09
N ILE A 5 -37.34 36.60 -20.37
CA ILE A 5 -35.91 36.33 -20.50
C ILE A 5 -35.50 35.47 -19.31
N TYR A 6 -34.99 34.26 -19.57
CA TYR A 6 -34.42 33.40 -18.54
C TYR A 6 -32.92 33.73 -18.36
N PRO A 7 -32.41 33.91 -17.13
CA PRO A 7 -30.99 34.10 -16.93
C PRO A 7 -30.28 32.75 -17.12
N ALA A 8 -29.29 32.72 -17.99
CA ALA A 8 -28.40 31.57 -18.13
C ALA A 8 -27.46 31.53 -16.91
N PHE A 9 -27.72 30.60 -15.99
CA PHE A 9 -26.79 30.29 -14.90
C PHE A 9 -25.65 29.42 -15.45
N ILE A 10 -24.48 30.02 -15.66
CA ILE A 10 -23.26 29.29 -16.01
C ILE A 10 -22.68 28.74 -14.70
N PHE A 11 -22.82 27.42 -14.49
CA PHE A 11 -22.11 26.71 -13.44
C PHE A 11 -20.68 26.40 -13.91
N VAL A 12 -19.70 27.13 -13.38
CA VAL A 12 -18.28 26.79 -13.55
C VAL A 12 -17.92 25.76 -12.48
N PHE A 13 -17.79 24.49 -12.87
CA PHE A 13 -17.23 23.45 -12.00
C PHE A 13 -15.71 23.57 -12.00
N PHE A 14 -15.13 24.14 -10.94
CA PHE A 14 -13.69 24.09 -10.70
C PHE A 14 -13.37 22.74 -10.05
N THR A 15 -12.97 21.75 -10.86
CA THR A 15 -12.42 20.51 -10.32
C THR A 15 -10.96 20.75 -9.95
N VAL A 16 -10.64 20.82 -8.65
CA VAL A 16 -9.25 20.73 -8.21
C VAL A 16 -8.84 19.27 -8.31
N SER A 17 -8.09 18.92 -9.35
CA SER A 17 -7.43 17.62 -9.43
C SER A 17 -6.19 17.67 -8.53
N LEU A 18 -6.26 17.08 -7.34
CA LEU A 18 -5.08 16.77 -6.54
C LEU A 18 -4.31 15.64 -7.24
N PHE A 19 -3.29 16.00 -8.02
CA PHE A 19 -2.33 15.01 -8.51
C PHE A 19 -1.36 14.69 -7.38
N ALA A 20 -1.39 13.44 -6.92
CA ALA A 20 -0.38 12.90 -6.03
C ALA A 20 1.01 13.06 -6.67
N LYS A 21 1.94 13.69 -5.95
CA LYS A 21 3.33 13.84 -6.40
C LYS A 21 3.96 12.44 -6.47
N GLY A 22 4.31 11.95 -7.66
CA GLY A 22 4.96 10.66 -7.79
C GLY A 22 6.37 10.67 -7.18
N ALA A 23 6.72 9.63 -6.42
CA ALA A 23 8.07 9.36 -5.97
C ALA A 23 8.62 8.08 -6.60
N THR A 24 9.94 8.03 -6.79
CA THR A 24 10.64 6.79 -7.12
C THR A 24 10.54 5.85 -5.90
N PRO A 25 10.02 4.61 -6.05
CA PRO A 25 9.93 3.68 -4.94
C PRO A 25 11.33 3.31 -4.43
N SER A 26 11.47 3.27 -3.10
CA SER A 26 12.68 2.76 -2.44
C SER A 26 12.86 1.29 -2.79
N LYS A 27 14.10 0.80 -2.95
CA LYS A 27 14.33 -0.65 -3.07
C LYS A 27 14.00 -1.32 -1.75
N LEU A 28 13.12 -2.32 -1.77
CA LEU A 28 12.74 -3.09 -0.59
C LEU A 28 13.29 -4.51 -0.64
N LYS A 29 13.52 -5.08 0.55
CA LYS A 29 13.79 -6.51 0.75
C LYS A 29 12.77 -7.06 1.74
N ALA A 30 12.39 -8.32 1.54
CA ALA A 30 11.51 -9.07 2.43
C ALA A 30 12.22 -10.35 2.88
N TYR A 31 12.36 -10.56 4.19
CA TYR A 31 13.06 -11.71 4.73
C TYR A 31 12.42 -12.22 6.04
N PRO A 32 12.53 -13.52 6.33
CA PRO A 32 13.07 -14.57 5.44
C PRO A 32 12.17 -14.79 4.21
N ASN A 33 12.75 -15.22 3.09
CA ASN A 33 11.99 -15.60 1.89
C ASN A 33 12.73 -16.78 1.24
N PRO A 34 12.27 -18.03 1.42
CA PRO A 34 10.93 -18.42 1.89
C PRO A 34 10.70 -18.18 3.40
N PHE A 35 9.48 -17.79 3.75
CA PHE A 35 9.02 -17.46 5.11
C PHE A 35 8.18 -18.60 5.69
N SER A 36 8.45 -19.05 6.92
CA SER A 36 7.52 -19.96 7.61
C SER A 36 6.61 -19.19 8.57
N SER A 37 5.32 -19.11 8.25
CA SER A 37 4.37 -18.43 9.12
C SER A 37 4.29 -19.09 10.51
N ALA A 38 4.53 -20.41 10.59
CA ALA A 38 4.41 -21.17 11.83
C ALA A 38 5.47 -20.80 12.88
N HIS A 39 6.64 -20.33 12.44
CA HIS A 39 7.81 -20.18 13.30
C HIS A 39 8.45 -18.79 13.28
N GLU A 40 8.15 -17.98 12.27
CA GLU A 40 8.89 -16.75 12.00
C GLU A 40 7.94 -15.56 11.84
N THR A 41 8.50 -14.37 11.62
CA THR A 41 7.77 -13.19 11.13
C THR A 41 8.46 -12.66 9.88
N LEU A 42 7.71 -12.39 8.82
CA LEU A 42 8.23 -11.72 7.64
C LEU A 42 8.52 -10.26 7.99
N THR A 43 9.74 -9.82 7.70
CA THR A 43 10.19 -8.43 7.84
C THR A 43 10.38 -7.82 6.46
N ILE A 44 9.85 -6.61 6.27
CA ILE A 44 10.01 -5.81 5.07
C ILE A 44 10.65 -4.48 5.47
N GLU A 45 11.76 -4.14 4.82
CA GLU A 45 12.48 -2.88 5.05
C GLU A 45 13.18 -2.43 3.77
N LYS A 46 13.63 -1.16 3.76
CA LYS A 46 14.43 -0.64 2.67
C LYS A 46 15.78 -1.34 2.61
N THR A 47 16.29 -1.58 1.41
CA THR A 47 17.56 -2.29 1.21
C THR A 47 18.75 -1.50 1.79
N ASP A 48 18.65 -0.17 1.82
CA ASP A 48 19.66 0.72 2.40
C ASP A 48 19.58 0.83 3.94
N GLY A 49 18.60 0.20 4.59
CA GLY A 49 18.40 0.24 6.04
C GLY A 49 17.80 1.54 6.57
N SER A 50 17.45 2.50 5.70
CA SER A 50 16.79 3.74 6.12
C SER A 50 15.34 3.48 6.54
N ALA A 51 14.82 4.33 7.43
CA ALA A 51 13.41 4.30 7.81
C ALA A 51 12.51 4.80 6.66
N PHE A 52 11.23 4.47 6.73
CA PHE A 52 10.22 5.07 5.87
C PHE A 52 9.94 6.50 6.36
N SER A 53 9.83 7.47 5.43
CA SER A 53 9.77 8.89 5.78
C SER A 53 8.37 9.41 6.11
N GLY A 54 7.35 8.57 5.95
CA GLY A 54 5.93 8.88 6.20
C GLY A 54 5.10 7.62 6.41
N SER A 55 3.80 7.66 6.10
CA SER A 55 2.92 6.51 6.32
C SER A 55 3.20 5.41 5.29
N VAL A 56 3.07 4.17 5.74
CA VAL A 56 3.20 2.99 4.88
C VAL A 56 2.02 2.09 5.10
N LYS A 57 1.33 1.75 4.01
CA LYS A 57 0.24 0.78 4.00
C LYS A 57 0.70 -0.46 3.26
N ILE A 58 0.58 -1.61 3.90
CA ILE A 58 0.76 -2.91 3.25
C ILE A 58 -0.57 -3.57 2.99
N THR A 59 -0.67 -4.23 1.84
CA THR A 59 -1.77 -5.13 1.52
C THR A 59 -1.20 -6.45 1.02
N VAL A 60 -1.61 -7.56 1.65
CA VAL A 60 -1.19 -8.91 1.26
C VAL A 60 -2.30 -9.56 0.44
N TYR A 61 -1.91 -10.14 -0.67
CA TYR A 61 -2.77 -10.86 -1.59
C TYR A 61 -2.30 -12.31 -1.75
N ASP A 62 -3.24 -13.23 -1.94
CA ASP A 62 -2.93 -14.57 -2.42
C ASP A 62 -2.56 -14.58 -3.92
N PHE A 63 -2.27 -15.77 -4.46
CA PHE A 63 -1.91 -15.92 -5.87
C PHE A 63 -3.03 -15.55 -6.85
N ASN A 64 -4.29 -15.52 -6.41
CA ASN A 64 -5.45 -15.08 -7.19
C ASN A 64 -5.73 -13.58 -7.02
N LEU A 65 -4.82 -12.84 -6.37
CA LEU A 65 -4.98 -11.43 -6.04
C LEU A 65 -6.14 -11.15 -5.08
N LYS A 66 -6.58 -12.14 -4.30
CA LYS A 66 -7.55 -11.91 -3.23
C LYS A 66 -6.85 -11.26 -2.05
N LYS A 67 -7.36 -10.11 -1.61
CA LYS A 67 -6.88 -9.45 -0.39
C LYS A 67 -7.10 -10.35 0.83
N LEU A 68 -6.04 -10.55 1.60
CA LEU A 68 -6.06 -11.32 2.85
C LEU A 68 -5.76 -10.46 4.08
N TYR A 69 -4.85 -9.51 3.96
CA TYR A 69 -4.40 -8.72 5.08
C TYR A 69 -4.15 -7.27 4.67
N GLN A 70 -4.43 -6.31 5.55
CA GLN A 70 -4.05 -4.91 5.35
C GLN A 70 -3.67 -4.25 6.68
N LYS A 71 -2.58 -3.49 6.67
CA LYS A 71 -2.19 -2.67 7.82
C LYS A 71 -1.46 -1.42 7.41
N GLU A 72 -1.67 -0.36 8.17
CA GLU A 72 -1.01 0.93 8.04
C GLU A 72 -0.06 1.18 9.22
N TYR A 73 1.05 1.85 8.93
CA TYR A 73 2.13 2.17 9.85
C TYR A 73 2.51 3.64 9.68
N ALA A 74 2.75 4.36 10.77
CA ALA A 74 3.27 5.72 10.72
C ALA A 74 4.81 5.69 10.82
N ALA A 75 5.50 6.07 9.74
CA ALA A 75 6.96 6.16 9.65
C ALA A 75 7.72 4.96 10.26
N PRO A 76 7.41 3.70 9.86
CA PRO A 76 8.08 2.53 10.41
C PRO A 76 9.57 2.51 10.02
N THR A 77 10.41 1.88 10.84
CA THR A 77 11.76 1.46 10.41
C THR A 77 11.67 0.17 9.58
N SER A 78 10.80 -0.74 9.99
CA SER A 78 10.50 -1.99 9.28
C SER A 78 9.05 -2.38 9.50
N ILE A 79 8.53 -3.18 8.57
CA ILE A 79 7.17 -3.69 8.58
C ILE A 79 7.21 -5.18 8.88
N ARG A 80 6.30 -5.63 9.75
CA ARG A 80 6.25 -7.02 10.21
C ARG A 80 4.90 -7.65 9.91
N TRP A 81 4.91 -8.80 9.25
CA TRP A 81 3.74 -9.63 9.01
C TRP A 81 3.98 -11.07 9.46
N ASN A 82 3.07 -11.59 10.28
CA ASN A 82 3.18 -12.90 10.92
C ASN A 82 2.54 -14.04 10.11
N GLY A 83 2.06 -13.77 8.89
CA GLY A 83 1.42 -14.79 8.06
C GLY A 83 -0.03 -15.09 8.43
N PHE A 84 -0.74 -14.12 9.02
CA PHE A 84 -2.17 -14.21 9.30
C PHE A 84 -2.97 -13.26 8.43
N ASP A 85 -4.19 -13.65 8.07
CA ASP A 85 -5.17 -12.80 7.41
C ASP A 85 -5.86 -11.86 8.41
N ASP A 86 -6.67 -10.92 7.92
CA ASP A 86 -7.42 -9.95 8.73
C ASP A 86 -8.44 -10.61 9.68
N LEU A 87 -8.76 -11.89 9.48
CA LEU A 87 -9.65 -12.68 10.34
C LEU A 87 -8.87 -13.47 11.40
N GLY A 88 -7.56 -13.26 11.51
CA GLY A 88 -6.71 -13.98 12.46
C GLY A 88 -6.46 -15.44 12.09
N ARG A 89 -6.68 -15.82 10.82
CA ARG A 89 -6.40 -17.18 10.32
C ARG A 89 -5.02 -17.22 9.68
N ARG A 90 -4.27 -18.26 9.99
CA ARG A 90 -2.96 -18.52 9.35
C ARG A 90 -3.15 -18.76 7.85
N VAL A 91 -2.33 -18.10 7.04
CA VAL A 91 -2.33 -18.33 5.59
C VAL A 91 -1.70 -19.67 5.25
N ARG A 92 -2.14 -20.29 4.16
CA ARG A 92 -1.61 -21.58 3.69
C ARG A 92 -0.24 -21.41 3.02
N PRO A 93 0.59 -22.46 2.94
CA PRO A 93 1.79 -22.42 2.09
C PRO A 93 1.44 -22.04 0.65
N GLY A 94 2.29 -21.25 0.00
CA GLY A 94 2.04 -20.73 -1.36
C GLY A 94 2.75 -19.42 -1.66
N ILE A 95 2.50 -18.89 -2.86
CA ILE A 95 3.03 -17.60 -3.31
C ILE A 95 2.03 -16.50 -2.95
N TYR A 96 2.56 -15.40 -2.41
CA TYR A 96 1.80 -14.22 -2.02
C TYR A 96 2.43 -12.97 -2.63
N PHE A 97 1.59 -11.95 -2.83
CA PHE A 97 2.02 -10.63 -3.27
C PHE A 97 1.76 -9.63 -2.16
N ILE A 98 2.77 -8.84 -1.80
CA ILE A 98 2.64 -7.77 -0.82
C ILE A 98 2.79 -6.46 -1.56
N ARG A 99 1.71 -5.68 -1.62
CA ARG A 99 1.74 -4.30 -2.08
C ARG A 99 2.17 -3.41 -0.93
N VAL A 100 3.19 -2.59 -1.16
CA VAL A 100 3.66 -1.56 -0.23
C VAL A 100 3.36 -0.20 -0.86
N GLU A 101 2.55 0.59 -0.18
CA GLU A 101 2.20 1.97 -0.55
C GLU A 101 2.85 2.90 0.46
N GLU A 102 3.76 3.74 0.00
CA GLU A 102 4.48 4.75 0.80
C GLU A 102 3.89 6.13 0.49
N GLU A 103 3.49 6.86 1.52
CA GLU A 103 3.14 8.26 1.45
C GLU A 103 4.16 9.03 2.31
N ASN A 104 5.08 9.71 1.64
CA ASN A 104 6.16 10.43 2.29
C ASN A 104 5.64 11.73 2.92
N THR A 105 6.42 12.29 3.84
CA THR A 105 6.12 13.56 4.52
C THR A 105 6.02 14.75 3.58
N ASP A 106 6.62 14.69 2.39
CA ASP A 106 6.48 15.69 1.32
C ASP A 106 5.24 15.46 0.43
N SER A 107 4.29 14.62 0.88
CA SER A 107 3.09 14.19 0.15
C SER A 107 3.39 13.48 -1.17
N SER A 108 4.61 12.96 -1.34
CA SER A 108 4.95 12.12 -2.48
C SER A 108 4.55 10.67 -2.23
N TYR A 109 4.10 10.00 -3.28
CA TYR A 109 3.58 8.64 -3.20
C TYR A 109 4.41 7.68 -4.05
N ALA A 110 4.69 6.52 -3.48
CA ALA A 110 5.30 5.40 -4.18
C ALA A 110 4.51 4.11 -3.94
N ASN A 111 4.46 3.23 -4.93
CA ASN A 111 3.90 1.89 -4.79
C ASN A 111 4.85 0.84 -5.36
N GLN A 112 4.85 -0.34 -4.75
CA GLN A 112 5.63 -1.49 -5.23
C GLN A 112 5.04 -2.81 -4.75
N TYR A 113 5.34 -3.88 -5.48
CA TYR A 113 4.92 -5.24 -5.16
C TYR A 113 6.12 -6.12 -4.85
N LEU A 114 6.00 -6.90 -3.78
CA LEU A 114 6.97 -7.93 -3.39
C LEU A 114 6.33 -9.30 -3.52
N LYS A 115 7.09 -10.27 -4.05
CA LYS A 115 6.68 -11.67 -4.14
C LYS A 115 7.32 -12.46 -3.00
N VAL A 116 6.50 -13.15 -2.21
CA VAL A 116 6.94 -13.92 -1.04
C VAL A 116 6.45 -15.36 -1.16
N LEU A 117 7.34 -16.31 -0.88
CA LEU A 117 6.97 -17.72 -0.73
C LEU A 117 6.75 -18.03 0.75
N VAL A 118 5.54 -18.50 1.09
CA VAL A 118 5.20 -19.02 2.41
C VAL A 118 5.31 -20.55 2.39
N LYS A 119 6.02 -21.12 3.37
CA LYS A 119 6.21 -22.57 3.55
C LYS A 119 5.64 -23.08 4.87
#